data_AF-A0A257NIM5-F1
#
_entry.id   AF-A0A257NIM5-F1
#
_cell.length_a   1.000
_cell.length_b   1.000
_cell.length_c   1.000
_cell.angle_alpha   90.00
_cell.angle_beta   90.00
_cell.angle_gamma   90.00
#
_symmetry.space_group_name_H-M   'P 1'
#
loop_
_entity.id
_entity.type
_entity.pdbx_description
1 polymer ?
#
loop_
_entity_poly.entity_id
_entity_poly.type
_entity_poly.pdbx_seq_one_letter_code
_entity_poly.pdbx_strand_id
1 'polypeptide(L)'
;MLAFRGSPNIGMEVCHNDGDSSNCRLANLRYDTHRGNVADQLKHGTHRKGERNGRARLCAKDIKTIRVRRASGETLKSIAQDYGVTLQTISLIAKQRIWTA
;
A
#
# COMPACT_ATOMS: atom_id res chain seq x y z
N MET A 1 -0.06 -2.26 -27.04
CA MET A 1 1.29 -2.80 -26.76
C MET A 1 1.61 -4.01 -27.63
N LEU A 2 0.87 -5.11 -27.55
CA LEU A 2 1.12 -6.34 -28.34
C LEU A 2 1.30 -6.08 -29.86
N ALA A 3 0.38 -5.34 -30.47
CA ALA A 3 0.41 -5.01 -31.90
C ALA A 3 1.58 -4.10 -32.33
N PHE A 4 2.25 -3.40 -31.39
CA PHE A 4 3.27 -2.39 -31.70
C PHE A 4 4.67 -2.73 -31.19
N ARG A 5 4.78 -3.51 -30.11
CA ARG A 5 6.07 -3.91 -29.49
C ARG A 5 6.22 -5.44 -29.35
N GLY A 6 5.27 -6.22 -29.86
CA GLY A 6 5.27 -7.67 -29.71
C GLY A 6 4.84 -8.13 -28.31
N SER A 7 4.88 -9.45 -28.10
CA SER A 7 4.51 -10.07 -26.83
C SER A 7 5.53 -9.74 -25.75
N PRO A 8 5.09 -9.48 -24.51
CA PRO A 8 6.00 -9.34 -23.39
C PRO A 8 6.66 -10.69 -23.05
N ASN A 9 7.80 -10.61 -22.36
CA ASN A 9 8.33 -11.78 -21.66
C ASN A 9 7.36 -12.20 -20.54
N ILE A 10 7.41 -13.48 -20.17
CA ILE A 10 6.57 -14.04 -19.09
C ILE A 10 6.78 -13.23 -17.80
N GLY A 11 5.67 -12.83 -17.16
CA GLY A 11 5.68 -12.09 -15.90
C GLY A 11 5.86 -10.57 -16.04
N MET A 12 5.85 -10.03 -17.26
CA MET A 12 5.83 -8.59 -17.49
C MET A 12 4.41 -8.05 -17.67
N GLU A 13 4.21 -6.83 -17.17
CA GLU A 13 2.97 -6.05 -17.21
C GLU A 13 3.17 -4.79 -18.04
N VAL A 14 2.07 -4.23 -18.54
CA VAL A 14 2.09 -2.90 -19.18
C VAL A 14 2.04 -1.84 -18.08
N CYS A 15 3.08 -1.01 -18.02
CA CYS A 15 3.23 0.06 -17.05
C CYS A 15 3.14 1.43 -17.74
N HIS A 16 2.67 2.45 -17.01
CA HIS A 16 2.58 3.84 -17.47
C HIS A 16 3.68 4.66 -16.79
N ASN A 17 4.44 5.43 -17.57
CA ASN A 17 5.58 6.19 -17.05
C ASN A 17 5.18 7.44 -16.25
N ASP A 18 3.97 7.94 -16.48
CA ASP A 18 3.40 9.12 -15.81
C ASP A 18 2.44 8.77 -14.65
N GLY A 19 2.08 7.50 -14.51
CA GLY A 19 1.11 7.02 -13.52
C GLY A 19 -0.35 7.31 -13.88
N ASP A 20 -0.64 7.80 -15.09
CA ASP A 20 -1.98 8.05 -15.60
C ASP A 20 -2.41 6.93 -16.55
N SER A 21 -3.37 6.11 -16.10
CA SER A 21 -3.90 4.99 -16.89
C SER A 21 -4.74 5.42 -18.09
N SER A 22 -5.07 6.71 -18.23
CA SER A 22 -5.77 7.24 -19.40
C SER A 22 -4.81 7.63 -20.54
N ASN A 23 -3.52 7.86 -20.24
CA ASN A 23 -2.52 8.20 -21.24
C ASN A 23 -1.92 6.96 -21.92
N CYS A 24 -2.70 6.36 -22.82
CA CYS A 24 -2.33 5.14 -23.55
C CYS A 24 -1.37 5.35 -24.73
N ARG A 25 -0.67 6.49 -24.82
CA ARG A 25 0.30 6.74 -25.90
C ARG A 25 1.45 5.74 -25.80
N LEU A 26 1.88 5.16 -26.92
CA LEU A 26 2.93 4.13 -26.92
C LEU A 26 4.25 4.59 -26.30
N ALA A 27 4.56 5.90 -26.36
CA ALA A 27 5.73 6.49 -25.71
C ALA A 27 5.63 6.53 -24.17
N ASN A 28 4.40 6.51 -23.64
CA ASN A 28 4.12 6.47 -22.20
C ASN A 28 4.05 5.03 -21.63
N LEU A 29 3.95 4.03 -22.50
CA LEU A 29 3.80 2.63 -22.11
C LEU A 29 5.13 1.87 -22.20
N ARG A 30 5.38 0.99 -21.23
CA ARG A 30 6.50 0.05 -21.26
C ARG A 30 6.10 -1.31 -20.70
N TYR A 31 6.83 -2.35 -21.08
CA TYR A 31 6.78 -3.62 -20.36
C TYR A 31 7.75 -3.58 -19.20
N ASP A 32 7.29 -3.97 -18.02
CA ASP A 32 8.11 -4.06 -16.82
C ASP A 32 7.58 -5.18 -15.92
N THR A 33 8.36 -5.56 -14.91
CA THR A 33 7.94 -6.50 -13.88
C THR A 33 6.83 -5.92 -13.00
N HIS A 34 6.02 -6.79 -12.40
CA HIS A 34 5.06 -6.40 -11.37
C HIS A 34 5.69 -5.54 -10.26
N ARG A 35 6.92 -5.89 -9.83
CA ARG A 35 7.66 -5.13 -8.83
C ARG A 35 7.99 -3.71 -9.30
N GLY A 36 8.35 -3.53 -10.57
CA GLY A 36 8.57 -2.22 -11.18
C GLY A 36 7.29 -1.39 -11.22
N ASN A 37 6.18 -2.00 -11.63
CA ASN A 37 4.86 -1.34 -11.66
C ASN A 37 4.42 -0.86 -10.26
N VAL A 38 4.61 -1.68 -9.22
CA VAL A 38 4.33 -1.28 -7.83
C VAL A 38 5.26 -0.15 -7.36
N ALA A 39 6.53 -0.17 -7.77
CA ALA A 39 7.46 0.93 -7.46
C ALA A 39 7.02 2.25 -8.11
N ASP A 40 6.49 2.21 -9.33
CA ASP A 40 5.88 3.38 -9.99
C ASP A 40 4.68 3.89 -9.21
N GLN A 41 3.77 3.01 -8.75
CA GLN A 41 2.64 3.44 -7.93
C GLN A 41 3.07 4.16 -6.65
N LEU A 42 4.18 3.74 -6.04
CA LEU A 42 4.78 4.42 -4.90
C LEU A 42 5.34 5.79 -5.32
N LYS A 43 6.07 5.86 -6.44
CA LYS A 43 6.65 7.10 -6.99
C LYS A 43 5.57 8.13 -7.35
N HIS A 44 4.49 7.69 -7.98
CA HIS A 44 3.37 8.54 -8.41
C HIS A 44 2.35 8.81 -7.29
N GLY A 45 2.55 8.22 -6.10
CA GLY A 45 1.64 8.41 -4.96
C GLY A 45 0.26 7.79 -5.14
N THR A 46 0.08 6.92 -6.13
CA THR A 46 -1.18 6.21 -6.42
C THR A 46 -1.32 4.92 -5.62
N HIS A 47 -0.24 4.45 -4.99
CA HIS A 47 -0.28 3.27 -4.12
C HIS A 47 -1.17 3.52 -2.89
N ARG A 48 -2.23 2.71 -2.77
CA ARG A 48 -3.24 2.82 -1.71
C ARG A 48 -2.75 2.11 -0.43
N LYS A 49 -2.11 2.85 0.47
CA LYS A 49 -1.71 2.38 1.80
C LYS A 49 -2.37 3.22 2.90
N GLY A 50 -2.54 2.63 4.08
CA GLY A 50 -3.09 3.31 5.23
C GLY A 50 -4.52 3.79 4.98
N GLU A 51 -4.81 5.06 5.24
CA GLU A 51 -6.14 5.66 5.06
C GLU A 51 -6.62 5.65 3.60
N ARG A 52 -5.70 5.59 2.63
CA ARG A 52 -6.05 5.50 1.21
C ARG A 52 -6.50 4.10 0.79
N ASN A 53 -6.32 3.09 1.64
CA ASN A 53 -6.86 1.77 1.40
C ASN A 53 -8.34 1.76 1.78
N GLY A 54 -9.24 1.58 0.80
CA GLY A 54 -10.69 1.54 1.02
C GLY A 54 -11.18 0.42 1.94
N ARG A 55 -10.31 -0.54 2.31
CA ARG A 55 -10.58 -1.59 3.31
C ARG A 55 -9.88 -1.33 4.66
N ALA A 56 -9.27 -0.17 4.84
CA ALA A 56 -8.60 0.17 6.10
C ALA A 56 -9.63 0.30 7.22
N ARG A 57 -9.46 -0.52 8.26
CA ARG A 57 -10.27 -0.45 9.49
C ARG A 57 -9.74 0.57 10.50
N LEU A 58 -8.58 1.15 10.23
CA LEU A 58 -7.86 2.07 11.11
C LEU A 58 -7.42 3.30 10.33
N CYS A 59 -7.53 4.47 10.95
CA CYS A 59 -7.04 5.75 10.43
C CYS A 59 -5.82 6.25 11.22
N ALA A 60 -5.17 7.31 10.75
CA ALA A 60 -3.98 7.89 11.38
C ALA A 60 -4.24 8.34 12.83
N LYS A 61 -5.46 8.79 13.14
CA LYS A 61 -5.88 9.11 14.52
C LYS A 61 -5.89 7.85 15.40
N ASP A 62 -6.42 6.75 14.89
CA ASP A 62 -6.44 5.47 15.62
C ASP A 62 -5.02 4.96 15.89
N ILE A 63 -4.11 5.12 14.92
CA ILE A 63 -2.70 4.75 15.10
C ILE A 63 -2.05 5.52 16.25
N LYS A 64 -2.29 6.84 16.34
CA LYS A 64 -1.79 7.66 17.46
C LYS A 64 -2.36 7.17 18.78
N THR A 65 -3.66 6.93 18.86
CA THR A 65 -4.33 6.42 20.07
C THR A 65 -3.79 5.04 20.48
N ILE A 66 -3.64 4.11 19.52
CA ILE A 66 -3.10 2.76 19.76
C ILE A 66 -1.68 2.84 20.34
N ARG A 67 -0.82 3.72 19.81
CA ARG A 67 0.54 3.91 20.32
C ARG A 67 0.55 4.46 21.74
N VAL A 68 -0.31 5.44 22.05
CA VAL A 68 -0.46 6.00 23.41
C VAL A 68 -0.95 4.93 24.39
N ARG A 69 -2.02 4.20 24.05
CA ARG A 69 -2.56 3.09 24.86
C ARG A 69 -1.52 2.00 25.12
N ARG A 70 -0.71 1.69 24.10
CA ARG A 70 0.36 0.71 24.26
C ARG A 70 1.48 1.24 25.18
N ALA A 71 1.83 2.51 25.06
CA ALA A 71 2.83 3.15 25.92
C ALA A 71 2.37 3.26 27.38
N SER A 72 1.05 3.39 27.64
CA SER A 72 0.48 3.36 28.99
C SER A 72 0.38 1.97 29.61
N GLY A 73 0.98 0.95 28.99
CA GLY A 73 1.04 -0.41 29.52
C GLY A 73 -0.14 -1.31 29.16
N GLU A 74 -1.08 -0.84 28.35
CA GLU A 74 -2.24 -1.65 27.98
C GLU A 74 -1.86 -2.84 27.09
N THR A 75 -2.53 -3.97 27.30
CA THR A 75 -2.24 -5.21 26.58
C THR A 75 -2.65 -5.10 25.11
N LEU A 76 -1.91 -5.77 24.22
CA LEU A 76 -2.26 -5.86 22.80
C LEU A 76 -3.66 -6.44 22.59
N LYS A 77 -4.11 -7.34 23.48
CA LYS A 77 -5.42 -8.00 23.43
C LYS A 77 -6.57 -7.03 23.64
N SER A 78 -6.48 -6.21 24.69
CA SER A 78 -7.47 -5.19 24.98
C SER A 78 -7.63 -4.22 23.79
N ILE A 79 -6.50 -3.68 23.32
CA ILE A 79 -6.50 -2.74 22.20
C ILE A 79 -7.04 -3.40 20.91
N ALA A 80 -6.64 -4.64 20.63
CA ALA A 80 -7.10 -5.35 19.43
C ALA A 80 -8.62 -5.58 19.45
N GLN A 81 -9.18 -5.93 20.60
CA GLN A 81 -10.62 -6.14 20.79
C GLN A 81 -11.42 -4.86 20.53
N ASP A 82 -10.96 -3.73 21.08
CA ASP A 82 -11.64 -2.43 20.91
C ASP A 82 -11.71 -1.98 19.45
N TYR A 83 -10.65 -2.22 18.69
CA TYR A 83 -10.61 -1.87 17.26
C TYR A 83 -11.10 -3.01 16.35
N GLY A 84 -11.48 -4.16 16.92
CA GLY A 84 -11.89 -5.35 16.18
C GLY A 84 -10.83 -5.90 15.22
N VAL A 85 -9.55 -5.66 15.49
CA VAL A 85 -8.42 -6.12 14.67
C VAL A 85 -7.67 -7.27 15.35
N THR A 86 -6.67 -7.85 14.69
CA THR A 86 -5.87 -8.91 15.31
C THR A 86 -4.79 -8.33 16.22
N LEU A 87 -4.34 -9.12 17.19
CA LEU A 87 -3.17 -8.82 18.04
C LEU A 87 -1.93 -8.45 17.22
N GLN A 88 -1.74 -9.15 16.10
CA GLN A 88 -0.62 -8.94 15.20
C GLN A 88 -0.69 -7.55 14.55
N THR A 89 -1.87 -7.10 14.14
CA THR A 89 -2.07 -5.74 13.61
C THR A 89 -1.62 -4.69 14.62
N ILE A 90 -2.06 -4.79 15.89
CA ILE A 90 -1.63 -3.86 16.95
C ILE A 90 -0.12 -3.94 17.20
N SER A 91 0.45 -5.14 17.23
CA SER A 91 1.90 -5.34 17.40
C SER A 91 2.71 -4.70 16.27
N LEU A 92 2.27 -4.84 15.02
CA LEU A 92 2.92 -4.23 13.86
C LEU A 92 2.77 -2.71 13.85
N ILE A 93 1.64 -2.18 14.33
CA ILE A 93 1.43 -0.73 14.50
C ILE A 93 2.37 -0.16 15.57
N ALA A 94 2.46 -0.83 16.73
CA ALA A 94 3.34 -0.43 17.82
C ALA A 94 4.82 -0.46 17.40
N LYS A 95 5.21 -1.44 16.58
CA LYS A 95 6.56 -1.56 15.99
C LYS A 95 6.77 -0.71 14.73
N GLN A 96 5.81 0.14 14.36
CA GLN A 96 5.86 1.01 13.18
C GLN A 96 6.13 0.27 11.85
N ARG A 97 5.74 -1.00 11.73
CA ARG A 97 6.00 -1.83 10.53
C ARG A 97 5.00 -1.60 9.41
N ILE A 98 3.73 -1.35 9.74
CA ILE A 98 2.65 -1.19 8.75
C ILE A 98 2.11 0.24 8.66
N TRP A 99 2.30 1.05 9.71
CA TRP A 99 2.02 2.48 9.76
C TRP A 99 3.25 3.21 10.32
N THR A 100 3.98 3.90 9.43
CA THR A 100 5.24 4.61 9.73
C THR A 100 5.06 6.11 9.98
N ALA A 101 3.88 6.65 9.66
CA ALA A 101 3.49 8.03 9.96
C ALA A 101 2.86 8.17 11.36
#